data_AF-A0A3B9KZP3-F1
#
_entry.id   AF-A0A3B9KZP3-F1
#
_cell.length_a   1.000
_cell.length_b   1.000
_cell.length_c   1.000
_cell.angle_alpha   90.00
_cell.angle_beta   90.00
_cell.angle_gamma   90.00
#
_symmetry.space_group_name_H-M   'P 1'
#
loop_
_entity.id
_entity.type
_entity.pdbx_description
1 polymer ?
#
loop_
_entity_poly.entity_id
_entity_poly.type
_entity_poly.pdbx_seq_one_letter_code
_entity_poly.pdbx_strand_id
1 'polypeptide(L)'
;MADDRRQFDLQRLRELGLDLDSSQDEAEVKSTCRLTQDCIEAGDNSLTLNQVSEQFSCSNCGASGSFRELVRALETGEPASSPVVRDIVDTDYSVAPIRATRAVVKTEPRVVHLGEGQRVRSQGELRREAKAARKTARQGRHTGEKIIITLLALVFLGAGLAAAGLSGFANYQAFSSSVADPLQSGVWGWTGVIAAIISFGGFTFFYWHSANGRMKEGIRALLFALAGGGTSIVGTQMYIAANNRAAEAELVQAGSNRDVLEMQITDWRRQLEGIPPETRSVEGLEAYLAEVERVGRTHQKPYRDAQNELGLARRRDDLQARIDAANAELLGTGSGDILVQAQTRTSIPGWFFALMLELFSSQGTSIGLVALLILYGRNHVNAAADSVNS
;
A
#
# COMPACT_ATOMS: atom_id res chain seq x y z
N MET A 1 26.71 18.34 17.98
CA MET A 1 27.85 18.03 18.87
C MET A 1 27.72 16.69 19.58
N ALA A 2 26.62 16.39 20.30
CA ALA A 2 26.46 15.07 20.94
C ALA A 2 26.16 13.97 19.91
N ASP A 3 25.27 14.25 18.95
CA ASP A 3 24.95 13.30 17.86
C ASP A 3 26.16 12.99 16.96
N ASP A 4 27.02 13.98 16.68
CA ASP A 4 28.22 13.78 15.87
C ASP A 4 29.23 12.84 16.57
N ARG A 5 29.34 12.93 17.91
CA ARG A 5 30.21 12.06 18.70
C ARG A 5 29.67 10.63 18.75
N ARG A 6 28.35 10.47 18.89
CA ARG A 6 27.69 9.17 18.87
C ARG A 6 27.85 8.46 17.52
N GLN A 7 27.69 9.19 16.42
CA GLN A 7 27.88 8.64 15.08
C GLN A 7 29.34 8.20 14.86
N PHE A 8 30.30 8.98 15.36
CA PHE A 8 31.72 8.64 15.31
C PHE A 8 32.03 7.34 16.08
N ASP A 9 31.54 7.19 17.31
CA ASP A 9 31.78 6.00 18.12
C ASP A 9 31.13 4.75 17.50
N LEU A 10 29.92 4.84 16.95
CA LEU A 10 29.26 3.73 16.26
C LEU A 10 29.98 3.34 14.97
N GLN A 11 30.47 4.31 14.21
CA GLN A 11 31.28 4.04 13.01
C GLN A 11 32.59 3.33 13.39
N ARG A 12 33.23 3.76 14.48
CA ARG A 12 34.46 3.14 14.98
C ARG A 12 34.24 1.70 15.44
N LEU A 13 33.11 1.40 16.08
CA LEU A 13 32.75 0.04 16.46
C LEU A 13 32.55 -0.89 15.25
N ARG A 14 32.02 -0.38 14.12
CA ARG A 14 31.94 -1.14 12.86
C ARG A 14 33.32 -1.44 12.27
N GLU A 15 34.22 -0.44 12.28
CA GLU A 15 35.60 -0.62 11.82
C GLU A 15 36.35 -1.69 12.63
N LEU A 16 36.03 -1.81 13.92
CA LEU A 16 36.58 -2.82 14.82
C LEU A 16 35.92 -4.21 14.66
N GLY A 17 35.04 -4.37 13.67
CA GLY A 17 34.50 -5.67 13.25
C GLY A 17 33.27 -6.15 14.02
N LEU A 18 32.53 -5.24 14.66
CA LEU A 18 31.20 -5.54 15.20
C LEU A 18 30.16 -5.43 14.10
N ASP A 19 29.44 -6.52 13.84
CA ASP A 19 28.29 -6.53 12.94
C ASP A 19 27.09 -5.88 13.65
N LEU A 20 26.79 -4.64 13.27
CA LEU A 20 25.70 -3.84 13.85
C LEU A 20 24.42 -3.90 13.00
N ASP A 21 24.45 -4.57 11.85
CA ASP A 21 23.35 -4.60 10.88
C ASP A 21 22.42 -5.82 11.09
N SER A 22 22.75 -6.69 12.05
CA SER A 22 22.00 -7.91 12.36
C SER A 22 20.81 -7.73 13.30
N SER A 23 20.55 -6.52 13.81
CA SER A 23 19.46 -6.26 14.77
C SER A 23 18.24 -5.64 14.09
N GLN A 24 17.06 -6.23 14.31
CA GLN A 24 15.77 -5.70 13.83
C GLN A 24 15.21 -4.59 14.73
N ASP A 25 15.82 -4.33 15.89
CA ASP A 25 15.40 -3.31 16.85
C ASP A 25 16.24 -2.03 16.70
N GLU A 26 15.60 -0.89 16.40
CA GLU A 26 16.28 0.41 16.23
C GLU A 26 16.93 0.95 17.52
N ALA A 27 16.51 0.44 18.69
CA ALA A 27 16.99 0.91 20.00
C ALA A 27 18.10 0.03 20.62
N GLU A 28 18.15 -1.26 20.26
CA GLU A 28 19.09 -2.23 20.83
C GLU A 28 19.73 -3.05 19.73
N VAL A 29 21.07 -3.02 19.66
CA VAL A 29 21.83 -3.79 18.67
C VAL A 29 22.51 -4.95 19.36
N LYS A 30 22.24 -6.17 18.88
CA LYS A 30 22.90 -7.38 19.34
C LYS A 30 24.00 -7.78 18.36
N SER A 31 25.20 -7.97 18.88
CA SER A 31 26.39 -8.33 18.10
C SER A 31 27.24 -9.35 18.85
N THR A 32 28.20 -9.95 18.16
CA THR A 32 29.16 -10.87 18.76
C THR A 32 30.19 -10.11 19.60
N CYS A 33 30.41 -10.53 20.84
CA CYS A 33 31.37 -9.86 21.71
C CYS A 33 32.81 -10.31 21.36
N ARG A 34 33.73 -9.36 21.16
CA ARG A 34 35.16 -9.63 20.88
C ARG A 34 36.11 -9.23 22.01
N LEU A 35 35.58 -8.97 23.20
CA LEU A 35 36.36 -8.48 24.34
C LEU A 35 37.26 -9.56 24.98
N THR A 36 36.83 -10.82 24.97
CA THR A 36 37.61 -11.94 25.52
C THR A 36 37.65 -13.10 24.53
N GLN A 37 38.69 -13.93 24.61
CA GLN A 37 38.85 -15.09 23.74
C GLN A 37 37.68 -16.08 23.87
N ASP A 38 37.14 -16.24 25.08
CA ASP A 38 35.93 -17.03 25.34
C ASP A 38 34.68 -16.51 24.59
N CYS A 39 34.57 -15.19 24.41
CA CYS A 39 33.45 -14.62 23.64
C CYS A 39 33.63 -14.78 22.13
N ILE A 40 34.88 -14.76 21.65
CA ILE A 40 35.21 -14.99 20.24
C ILE A 40 34.93 -16.45 19.86
N GLU A 41 35.30 -17.39 20.74
CA GLU A 41 35.09 -18.83 20.52
C GLU A 41 33.61 -19.24 20.66
N ALA A 42 32.86 -18.57 21.54
CA ALA A 42 31.42 -18.83 21.69
C ALA A 42 30.60 -18.45 20.45
N GLY A 43 31.01 -17.42 19.69
CA GLY A 43 30.34 -16.99 18.46
C GLY A 43 28.89 -16.48 18.64
N ASP A 44 28.40 -16.42 19.88
CA ASP A 44 27.04 -16.00 20.21
C ASP A 44 26.91 -14.47 20.25
N ASN A 45 25.73 -13.96 19.87
CA ASN A 45 25.32 -12.55 19.96
C ASN A 45 25.12 -12.09 21.42
N SER A 46 26.20 -12.12 22.19
CA SER A 46 26.24 -11.86 23.63
C SER A 46 26.41 -10.39 23.99
N LEU A 47 26.77 -9.52 23.02
CA LEU A 47 26.93 -8.09 23.23
C LEU A 47 25.63 -7.35 22.86
N THR A 48 25.05 -6.65 23.83
CA THR A 48 23.88 -5.79 23.62
C THR A 48 24.30 -4.32 23.75
N LEU A 49 24.03 -3.54 22.71
CA LEU A 49 24.34 -2.11 22.61
C LEU A 49 23.04 -1.33 22.67
N ASN A 50 22.83 -0.53 23.71
CA ASN A 50 21.68 0.35 23.82
C ASN A 50 22.03 1.72 23.23
N GLN A 51 21.42 2.02 22.08
CA GLN A 51 21.70 3.23 21.33
C GLN A 51 21.16 4.51 22.00
N VAL A 52 20.16 4.39 22.88
CA VAL A 52 19.52 5.52 23.56
C VAL A 52 20.31 5.93 24.81
N SER A 53 20.83 4.95 25.56
CA SER A 53 21.62 5.20 26.77
C SER A 53 23.13 5.24 26.54
N GLU A 54 23.59 5.01 25.31
CA GLU A 54 25.01 4.95 24.91
C GLU A 54 25.83 3.95 25.75
N GLN A 55 25.17 2.86 26.15
CA GLN A 55 25.74 1.83 27.04
C GLN A 55 25.75 0.46 26.37
N PHE A 56 26.77 -0.32 26.67
CA PHE A 56 26.86 -1.72 26.27
C PHE A 56 26.76 -2.65 27.47
N SER A 57 26.27 -3.86 27.25
CA SER A 57 26.36 -4.97 28.20
C SER A 57 26.62 -6.29 27.49
N CYS A 58 27.55 -7.06 28.02
CA CYS A 58 27.96 -8.36 27.51
C CYS A 58 27.43 -9.44 28.46
N SER A 59 26.58 -10.35 27.97
CA SER A 59 26.01 -11.43 28.79
C SER A 59 27.02 -12.53 29.13
N ASN A 60 28.04 -12.74 28.29
CA ASN A 60 29.02 -13.81 28.47
C ASN A 60 30.19 -13.39 29.37
N CYS A 61 30.72 -12.19 29.14
CA CYS A 61 31.86 -11.63 29.86
C CYS A 61 31.48 -10.71 31.03
N GLY A 62 30.19 -10.36 31.19
CA GLY A 62 29.71 -9.47 32.25
C GLY A 62 30.16 -8.01 32.15
N ALA A 63 30.94 -7.66 31.12
CA ALA A 63 31.41 -6.30 30.90
C ALA A 63 30.24 -5.38 30.52
N SER A 64 30.20 -4.19 31.12
CA SER A 64 29.21 -3.16 30.81
C SER A 64 29.83 -1.78 31.03
N GLY A 65 29.42 -0.81 30.23
CA GLY A 65 29.99 0.53 30.25
C GLY A 65 29.44 1.39 29.13
N SER A 66 30.10 2.51 28.87
CA SER A 66 29.78 3.40 27.74
C SER A 66 30.37 2.90 26.41
N PHE A 67 29.82 3.32 25.27
CA PHE A 67 30.39 2.97 23.97
C PHE A 67 31.86 3.38 23.82
N ARG A 68 32.26 4.50 24.42
CA ARG A 68 33.66 4.96 24.41
C ARG A 68 34.60 4.02 25.17
N GLU A 69 34.13 3.44 26.27
CA GLU A 69 34.89 2.42 27.02
C GLU A 69 34.98 1.11 26.24
N LEU A 70 33.94 0.75 25.48
CA LEU A 70 33.97 -0.40 24.59
C LEU A 70 34.98 -0.22 23.44
N VAL A 71 34.96 0.95 22.78
CA VAL A 71 35.93 1.28 21.72
C VAL A 71 37.35 1.18 22.27
N ARG A 72 37.62 1.79 23.44
CA ARG A 72 38.93 1.71 24.07
C ARG A 72 39.32 0.27 24.39
N ALA A 73 38.42 -0.52 24.97
CA ALA A 73 38.70 -1.92 25.34
C ALA A 73 38.99 -2.81 24.12
N LEU A 74 38.32 -2.56 23.00
CA LEU A 74 38.60 -3.25 21.73
C LEU A 74 39.91 -2.79 21.07
N GLU A 75 40.30 -1.52 21.25
CA GLU A 75 41.57 -1.00 20.73
C GLU A 75 42.79 -1.41 21.57
N THR A 76 42.65 -1.50 22.89
CA THR A 76 43.76 -1.84 23.81
C THR A 76 43.84 -3.32 24.18
N GLY A 77 42.77 -4.08 23.94
CA GLY A 77 42.69 -5.49 24.36
C GLY A 77 42.57 -5.68 25.87
N GLU A 78 42.38 -4.60 26.63
CA GLU A 78 42.15 -4.65 28.08
C GLU A 78 40.65 -4.63 28.36
N PRO A 79 40.12 -5.53 29.22
CA PRO A 79 38.70 -5.58 29.50
C PRO A 79 38.22 -4.27 30.12
N ALA A 80 37.14 -3.71 29.56
CA ALA A 80 36.42 -2.60 30.15
C ALA A 80 36.04 -2.97 31.59
N SER A 81 36.48 -2.14 32.54
CA SER A 81 36.33 -2.35 33.98
C SER A 81 34.94 -2.87 34.35
N SER A 82 34.88 -3.95 35.13
CA SER A 82 33.67 -4.33 35.88
C SER A 82 33.12 -3.11 36.64
N PRO A 83 31.80 -3.03 36.89
CA PRO A 83 31.25 -1.98 37.72
C PRO A 83 31.84 -2.13 39.13
N VAL A 84 32.84 -1.32 39.44
CA VAL A 84 33.12 -0.93 40.82
C VAL A 84 31.83 -0.28 41.28
N VAL A 85 31.17 -0.91 42.25
CA VAL A 85 30.13 -0.29 43.06
C VAL A 85 30.64 1.11 43.40
N ARG A 86 29.99 2.14 42.87
CA ARG A 86 30.32 3.53 43.16
C ARG A 86 30.06 3.77 44.64
N ASP A 87 31.06 3.50 45.47
CA ASP A 87 31.26 4.28 46.67
C ASP A 87 31.49 5.71 46.18
N ILE A 88 30.63 6.60 46.66
CA ILE A 88 30.71 8.03 46.40
C ILE A 88 31.98 8.51 47.12
N VAL A 89 33.10 8.49 46.41
CA VAL A 89 34.34 9.15 46.82
C VAL A 89 34.36 10.49 46.10
N ASP A 90 33.95 11.51 46.85
CA ASP A 90 34.00 12.91 46.47
C ASP A 90 35.45 13.41 46.63
N THR A 91 36.25 13.33 45.55
CA THR A 91 37.58 13.95 45.50
C THR A 91 37.48 15.34 44.88
N ASP A 92 37.13 16.31 45.74
CA ASP A 92 37.70 17.66 45.73
C ASP A 92 37.79 18.14 47.19
N TYR A 93 38.70 17.52 47.93
CA TYR A 93 39.09 17.96 49.26
C TYR A 93 40.11 19.10 49.13
N SER A 94 39.65 20.35 49.27
CA SER A 94 40.52 21.44 49.72
C SER A 94 40.28 21.68 51.20
N VAL A 95 41.32 21.42 52.02
CA VAL A 95 41.27 21.66 53.47
C VAL A 95 41.43 23.15 53.72
N ALA A 96 40.32 23.86 53.83
CA ALA A 96 40.35 25.07 54.63
C ALA A 96 40.55 24.65 56.10
N PRO A 97 41.57 25.16 56.82
CA PRO A 97 41.74 24.83 58.23
C PRO A 97 40.61 25.48 59.03
N ILE A 98 39.54 24.72 59.28
CA ILE A 98 38.47 25.14 60.21
C ILE A 98 39.03 25.01 61.62
N ARG A 99 39.64 26.10 62.10
CA ARG A 99 39.99 26.27 63.50
C ARG A 99 38.70 26.44 64.28
N ALA A 100 38.21 25.36 64.91
CA ALA A 100 37.07 25.42 65.81
C ALA A 100 37.43 26.29 67.03
N THR A 101 36.94 27.52 67.08
CA THR A 101 37.22 28.46 68.18
C THR A 101 36.10 28.58 69.21
N ARG A 102 35.05 27.75 69.16
CA ARG A 102 34.06 27.69 70.24
C ARG A 102 33.60 26.26 70.53
N ALA A 103 33.83 25.83 71.76
CA ALA A 103 33.24 24.64 72.33
C ALA A 103 31.71 24.80 72.33
N VAL A 104 31.02 24.00 71.51
CA VAL A 104 29.57 23.88 71.54
C VAL A 104 29.21 23.10 72.79
N VAL A 105 28.59 23.78 73.74
CA VAL A 105 28.02 23.21 74.96
C VAL A 105 27.01 22.14 74.57
N LYS A 106 27.15 20.94 75.13
CA LYS A 106 26.16 19.84 75.03
C LYS A 106 24.82 20.33 75.57
N THR A 107 23.89 20.69 74.69
CA THR A 107 22.46 20.76 74.99
C THR A 107 21.78 19.53 74.42
N GLU A 108 20.89 18.93 75.21
CA GLU A 108 20.17 17.71 74.84
C GLU A 108 19.30 17.91 73.58
N PRO A 109 19.22 16.91 72.69
CA PRO A 109 18.46 17.02 71.45
C PRO A 109 16.96 17.11 71.74
N ARG A 110 16.35 18.24 71.39
CA ARG A 110 14.90 18.43 71.46
C ARG A 110 14.25 17.75 70.25
N VAL A 111 13.61 16.60 70.49
CA VAL A 111 12.88 15.83 69.48
C VAL A 111 11.65 16.63 69.04
N VAL A 112 11.62 17.04 67.77
CA VAL A 112 10.44 17.64 67.16
C VAL A 112 9.54 16.50 66.70
N HIS A 113 8.40 16.31 67.37
CA HIS A 113 7.39 15.35 66.93
C HIS A 113 6.77 15.84 65.61
N LEU A 114 6.87 15.02 64.55
CA LEU A 114 6.16 15.29 63.30
C LEU A 114 4.64 15.25 63.58
N GLY A 115 3.92 16.29 63.13
CA GLY A 115 2.47 16.39 63.26
C GLY A 115 1.72 15.33 62.46
N GLU A 116 0.49 15.02 62.88
CA GLU A 116 -0.36 13.89 62.47
C GLU A 116 -0.63 13.72 60.95
N GLY A 117 -0.24 14.67 60.10
CA GLY A 117 -0.41 14.60 58.65
C GLY A 117 0.83 14.18 57.86
N GLN A 118 2.01 14.10 58.48
CA GLN A 118 3.28 13.95 57.76
C GLN A 118 3.89 12.57 57.99
N ARG A 119 3.18 11.53 57.51
CA ARG A 119 3.77 10.19 57.40
C ARG A 119 4.93 10.23 56.40
N VAL A 120 6.13 9.91 56.86
CA VAL A 120 7.26 9.55 55.98
C VAL A 120 6.81 8.31 55.21
N ARG A 121 6.48 8.50 53.92
CA ARG A 121 6.08 7.41 53.02
C ARG A 121 7.13 6.31 53.09
N SER A 122 6.70 5.08 53.36
CA SER A 122 7.63 3.98 53.47
C SER A 122 8.27 3.69 52.11
N GLN A 123 9.54 3.29 52.07
CA GLN A 123 10.20 2.89 50.81
C GLN A 123 9.43 1.80 50.05
N GLY A 124 8.68 0.96 50.77
CA GLY A 124 7.82 -0.07 50.19
C GLY A 124 6.64 0.50 49.39
N GLU A 125 6.01 1.58 49.88
CA GLU A 125 4.91 2.26 49.19
C GLU A 125 5.40 2.98 47.92
N LEU A 126 6.54 3.68 48.00
CA LEU A 126 7.16 4.34 46.84
C LEU A 126 7.55 3.34 45.74
N ARG A 127 8.08 2.17 46.11
CA ARG A 127 8.39 1.09 45.15
C ARG A 127 7.13 0.49 44.51
N ARG A 128 6.02 0.39 45.26
CA ARG A 128 4.74 -0.11 44.73
C ARG A 128 4.09 0.90 43.78
N GLU A 129 4.09 2.19 44.13
CA GLU A 129 3.64 3.26 43.24
C GLU A 129 4.49 3.33 41.96
N ALA A 130 5.82 3.21 42.06
CA ALA A 130 6.69 3.19 40.89
C ALA A 130 6.46 1.95 40.00
N LYS A 131 6.19 0.77 40.58
CA LYS A 131 5.80 -0.43 39.81
C LYS A 131 4.42 -0.28 39.17
N ALA A 132 3.46 0.34 39.85
CA ALA A 132 2.14 0.62 39.32
C ALA A 132 2.21 1.64 38.17
N ALA A 133 2.97 2.72 38.33
CA ALA A 133 3.22 3.74 37.31
C ALA A 133 3.94 3.16 36.07
N ARG A 134 4.90 2.24 36.27
CA ARG A 134 5.55 1.51 35.16
C ARG A 134 4.57 0.57 34.44
N LYS A 135 3.65 -0.08 35.16
CA LYS A 135 2.60 -0.93 34.57
C LYS A 135 1.59 -0.11 33.78
N THR A 136 1.12 1.02 34.30
CA THR A 136 0.20 1.91 33.59
C THR A 136 0.86 2.58 32.38
N ALA A 137 2.13 2.99 32.48
CA ALA A 137 2.90 3.49 31.35
C ALA A 137 3.10 2.42 30.25
N ARG A 138 3.39 1.16 30.64
CA ARG A 138 3.45 0.02 29.70
C ARG A 138 2.09 -0.28 29.07
N GLN A 139 1.00 -0.19 29.83
CA GLN A 139 -0.35 -0.33 29.31
C GLN A 139 -0.70 0.77 28.30
N GLY A 140 -0.40 2.04 28.59
CA GLY A 140 -0.61 3.15 27.67
C GLY A 140 0.13 2.98 26.33
N ARG A 141 1.40 2.53 26.37
CA ARG A 141 2.18 2.23 25.17
C ARG A 141 1.58 1.09 24.34
N HIS A 142 1.16 0.02 25.01
CA HIS A 142 0.55 -1.14 24.37
C HIS A 142 -0.83 -0.85 23.79
N THR A 143 -1.60 0.08 24.37
CA THR A 143 -2.89 0.52 23.82
C THR A 143 -2.71 1.34 22.54
N GLY A 144 -1.74 2.25 22.49
CA GLY A 144 -1.41 3.01 21.28
C GLY A 144 -0.91 2.12 20.14
N GLU A 145 0.01 1.21 20.45
CA GLU A 145 0.53 0.21 19.51
C GLU A 145 -0.59 -0.68 18.95
N LYS A 146 -1.52 -1.14 19.81
CA LYS A 146 -2.70 -1.88 19.38
C LYS A 146 -3.57 -1.09 18.42
N ILE A 147 -3.84 0.19 18.68
CA ILE A 147 -4.67 1.02 17.80
C ILE A 147 -4.02 1.16 16.41
N ILE A 148 -2.70 1.40 16.37
CA ILE A 148 -1.96 1.53 15.10
C ILE A 148 -1.99 0.21 14.33
N ILE A 149 -1.69 -0.92 14.99
CA ILE A 149 -1.70 -2.24 14.33
C ILE A 149 -3.12 -2.59 13.87
N THR A 150 -4.17 -2.31 14.67
CA THR A 150 -5.56 -2.54 14.26
C THR A 150 -5.96 -1.69 13.05
N LEU A 151 -5.61 -0.41 13.02
CA LEU A 151 -5.90 0.46 11.88
C LEU A 151 -5.18 -0.03 10.61
N LEU A 152 -3.89 -0.35 10.73
CA LEU A 152 -3.11 -0.87 9.62
C LEU A 152 -3.69 -2.20 9.11
N ALA A 153 -4.06 -3.10 10.02
CA ALA A 153 -4.66 -4.39 9.68
C ALA A 153 -6.02 -4.23 8.98
N LEU A 154 -6.85 -3.25 9.39
CA LEU A 154 -8.11 -2.95 8.72
C LEU A 154 -7.90 -2.40 7.31
N VAL A 155 -6.90 -1.52 7.11
CA VAL A 155 -6.55 -1.01 5.77
C VAL A 155 -6.10 -2.15 4.87
N PHE A 156 -5.20 -3.02 5.33
CA PHE A 156 -4.73 -4.17 4.56
C PHE A 156 -5.85 -5.18 4.28
N LEU A 157 -6.73 -5.43 5.25
CA LEU A 157 -7.88 -6.30 5.06
C LEU A 157 -8.86 -5.73 4.02
N GLY A 158 -9.18 -4.44 4.11
CA GLY A 158 -10.08 -3.78 3.17
C GLY A 158 -9.52 -3.74 1.75
N ALA A 159 -8.27 -3.32 1.60
CA ALA A 159 -7.58 -3.28 0.31
C ALA A 159 -7.47 -4.69 -0.30
N GLY A 160 -7.13 -5.69 0.52
CA GLY A 160 -7.03 -7.05 0.05
C GLY A 160 -8.38 -7.66 -0.33
N LEU A 161 -9.47 -7.39 0.40
CA LEU A 161 -10.81 -7.89 0.05
C LEU A 161 -11.31 -7.30 -1.26
N ALA A 162 -11.04 -6.01 -1.49
CA ALA A 162 -11.32 -5.37 -2.77
C ALA A 162 -10.51 -6.01 -3.91
N ALA A 163 -9.22 -6.25 -3.69
CA ALA A 163 -8.36 -6.94 -4.65
C ALA A 163 -8.82 -8.39 -4.92
N ALA A 164 -9.28 -9.12 -3.90
CA ALA A 164 -9.83 -10.46 -4.03
C ALA A 164 -11.14 -10.48 -4.83
N GLY A 165 -12.01 -9.49 -4.62
CA GLY A 165 -13.21 -9.31 -5.44
C GLY A 165 -12.88 -9.06 -6.91
N LEU A 166 -11.92 -8.17 -7.18
CA LEU A 166 -11.48 -7.87 -8.55
C LEU A 166 -10.78 -9.06 -9.22
N SER A 167 -9.91 -9.76 -8.50
CA SER A 167 -9.22 -10.96 -8.98
C SER A 167 -10.19 -12.10 -9.26
N GLY A 168 -11.13 -12.36 -8.34
CA GLY A 168 -12.19 -13.36 -8.52
C GLY A 168 -13.07 -13.07 -9.74
N PHE A 169 -13.46 -11.80 -9.94
CA PHE A 169 -14.22 -11.38 -11.11
C PHE A 169 -13.43 -11.56 -12.41
N ALA A 170 -12.16 -11.11 -12.44
CA ALA A 170 -11.30 -11.24 -13.61
C ALA A 170 -11.10 -12.72 -14.00
N ASN A 171 -10.85 -13.58 -13.02
CA ASN A 171 -10.74 -15.03 -13.24
C ASN A 171 -12.06 -15.63 -13.74
N TYR A 172 -13.19 -15.28 -13.15
CA TYR A 172 -14.49 -15.77 -13.61
C TYR A 172 -14.72 -15.45 -15.09
N GLN A 173 -14.47 -14.21 -15.50
CA GLN A 173 -14.63 -13.76 -16.88
C GLN A 173 -13.64 -14.45 -17.83
N ALA A 174 -12.38 -14.62 -17.43
CA ALA A 174 -11.37 -15.27 -18.24
C ALA A 174 -11.68 -16.75 -18.49
N PHE A 175 -12.01 -17.50 -17.43
CA PHE A 175 -12.26 -18.93 -17.58
C PHE A 175 -13.63 -19.21 -18.19
N SER A 176 -14.65 -18.38 -17.94
CA SER A 176 -15.94 -18.54 -18.63
C SER A 176 -15.84 -18.27 -20.13
N SER A 177 -15.12 -17.23 -20.54
CA SER A 177 -14.91 -16.92 -21.97
C SER A 177 -14.01 -17.91 -22.71
N SER A 178 -13.25 -18.76 -21.98
CA SER A 178 -12.41 -19.79 -22.58
C SER A 178 -13.19 -20.98 -23.15
N VAL A 179 -14.47 -21.12 -22.78
CA VAL A 179 -15.33 -22.25 -23.18
C VAL A 179 -16.56 -21.74 -23.93
N ALA A 180 -16.78 -22.27 -25.13
CA ALA A 180 -17.87 -21.83 -26.01
C ALA A 180 -19.27 -22.33 -25.56
N ASP A 181 -19.33 -23.42 -24.80
CA ASP A 181 -20.59 -23.98 -24.29
C ASP A 181 -21.10 -23.16 -23.09
N PRO A 182 -22.30 -22.56 -23.14
CA PRO A 182 -22.83 -21.69 -22.10
C PRO A 182 -23.12 -22.38 -20.77
N LEU A 183 -23.35 -23.71 -20.75
CA LEU A 183 -23.50 -24.44 -19.49
C LEU A 183 -22.16 -24.72 -18.83
N GLN A 184 -21.13 -24.96 -19.63
CA GLN A 184 -19.78 -25.21 -19.14
C GLN A 184 -19.05 -23.92 -18.77
N SER A 185 -19.30 -22.82 -19.47
CA SER A 185 -18.68 -21.52 -19.20
C SER A 185 -18.89 -21.05 -17.76
N GLY A 186 -20.10 -21.25 -17.21
CA GLY A 186 -20.39 -20.96 -15.80
C GLY A 186 -19.55 -21.80 -14.85
N VAL A 187 -19.43 -23.10 -15.11
CA VAL A 187 -18.65 -24.04 -14.28
C VAL A 187 -17.16 -23.68 -14.31
N TRP A 188 -16.60 -23.42 -15.49
CA TRP A 188 -15.22 -23.00 -15.67
C TRP A 188 -14.95 -21.63 -15.04
N GLY A 189 -15.89 -20.68 -15.15
CA GLY A 189 -15.81 -19.40 -14.45
C GLY A 189 -15.65 -19.59 -12.93
N TRP A 190 -16.47 -20.45 -12.32
CA TRP A 190 -16.38 -20.75 -10.89
C TRP A 190 -15.08 -21.46 -10.48
N THR A 191 -14.48 -22.28 -11.35
CA THR A 191 -13.16 -22.87 -11.05
C THR A 191 -12.07 -21.81 -10.88
N GLY A 192 -12.12 -20.72 -11.65
CA GLY A 192 -11.22 -19.58 -11.47
C GLY A 192 -11.41 -18.86 -10.13
N VAL A 193 -12.66 -18.67 -9.71
CA VAL A 193 -12.98 -18.08 -8.40
C VAL A 193 -12.48 -18.96 -7.26
N ILE A 194 -12.68 -20.27 -7.37
CA ILE A 194 -12.21 -21.25 -6.37
C ILE A 194 -10.68 -21.23 -6.27
N ALA A 195 -9.96 -21.11 -7.39
CA ALA A 195 -8.50 -21.01 -7.37
C ALA A 195 -8.01 -19.77 -6.59
N ALA A 196 -8.66 -18.62 -6.77
CA ALA A 196 -8.36 -17.41 -6.00
C ALA A 196 -8.66 -17.58 -4.49
N ILE A 197 -9.77 -18.25 -4.15
CA ILE A 197 -10.11 -18.56 -2.74
C ILE A 197 -9.07 -19.50 -2.12
N ILE A 198 -8.63 -20.53 -2.84
CA ILE A 198 -7.59 -21.47 -2.38
C ILE A 198 -6.26 -20.73 -2.16
N SER A 199 -5.90 -19.81 -3.06
CA SER A 199 -4.73 -18.94 -2.88
C SER A 199 -4.81 -18.15 -1.57
N PHE A 200 -5.90 -17.38 -1.40
CA PHE A 200 -6.13 -16.57 -0.20
C PHE A 200 -6.15 -17.42 1.09
N GLY A 201 -6.89 -18.52 1.10
CA GLY A 201 -6.95 -19.44 2.24
C GLY A 201 -5.57 -20.00 2.56
N GLY A 202 -4.83 -20.45 1.54
CA GLY A 202 -3.49 -21.02 1.69
C GLY A 202 -2.50 -20.03 2.32
N PHE A 203 -2.47 -18.77 1.86
CA PHE A 203 -1.62 -17.74 2.47
C PHE A 203 -2.03 -17.43 3.92
N THR A 204 -3.33 -17.40 4.20
CA THR A 204 -3.85 -17.19 5.56
C THR A 204 -3.38 -18.30 6.50
N PHE A 205 -3.49 -19.56 6.07
CA PHE A 205 -3.00 -20.70 6.84
C PHE A 205 -1.47 -20.69 6.99
N PHE A 206 -0.72 -20.29 5.96
CA PHE A 206 0.73 -20.14 6.04
C PHE A 206 1.13 -19.16 7.15
N TYR A 207 0.58 -17.94 7.14
CA TYR A 207 0.87 -16.93 8.16
C TYR A 207 0.41 -17.37 9.55
N TRP A 208 -0.76 -18.00 9.67
CA TRP A 208 -1.26 -18.51 10.94
C TRP A 208 -0.36 -19.61 11.54
N HIS A 209 0.08 -20.57 10.72
CA HIS A 209 0.94 -21.66 11.18
C HIS A 209 2.36 -21.16 11.47
N SER A 210 2.88 -20.23 10.65
CA SER A 210 4.18 -19.61 10.87
C SER A 210 4.22 -18.83 12.19
N ALA A 211 3.19 -18.04 12.47
CA ALA A 211 3.07 -17.30 13.74
C ALA A 211 2.98 -18.20 14.99
N ASN A 212 2.52 -19.45 14.82
CA ASN A 212 2.43 -20.45 15.89
C ASN A 212 3.64 -21.42 15.94
N GLY A 213 4.72 -21.16 15.19
CA GLY A 213 5.91 -22.02 15.17
C GLY A 213 5.75 -23.35 14.43
N ARG A 214 4.63 -23.56 13.72
CA ARG A 214 4.30 -24.79 12.98
C ARG A 214 4.72 -24.72 11.51
N MET A 215 6.02 -24.61 11.27
CA MET A 215 6.56 -24.36 9.91
C MET A 215 6.29 -25.48 8.90
N LYS A 216 6.19 -26.75 9.34
CA LYS A 216 5.89 -27.88 8.43
C LYS A 216 4.50 -27.77 7.84
N GLU A 217 3.51 -27.40 8.65
CA GLU A 217 2.13 -27.17 8.22
C GLU A 217 2.02 -25.87 7.42
N GLY A 218 2.77 -24.84 7.80
CA GLY A 218 2.89 -23.60 7.03
C GLY A 218 3.35 -23.87 5.59
N ILE A 219 4.45 -24.62 5.39
CA ILE A 219 4.98 -24.93 4.06
C ILE A 219 3.96 -25.68 3.19
N ARG A 220 3.19 -26.62 3.77
CA ARG A 220 2.12 -27.31 3.04
C ARG A 220 1.04 -26.35 2.57
N ALA A 221 0.59 -25.45 3.45
CA ALA A 221 -0.39 -24.43 3.11
C ALA A 221 0.14 -23.47 2.01
N LEU A 222 1.42 -23.12 2.06
CA LEU A 222 2.07 -22.29 1.05
C LEU A 222 2.07 -22.94 -0.34
N LEU A 223 2.31 -24.25 -0.43
CA LEU A 223 2.28 -24.95 -1.73
C LEU A 223 0.89 -24.89 -2.39
N PHE A 224 -0.18 -25.07 -1.60
CA PHE A 224 -1.55 -24.91 -2.10
C PHE A 224 -1.85 -23.45 -2.46
N ALA A 225 -1.33 -22.51 -1.67
CA ALA A 225 -1.48 -21.08 -1.93
C ALA A 225 -0.87 -20.68 -3.28
N LEU A 226 0.36 -21.15 -3.55
CA LEU A 226 1.06 -20.88 -4.81
C LEU A 226 0.38 -21.52 -6.02
N ALA A 227 -0.18 -22.72 -5.87
CA ALA A 227 -0.94 -23.35 -6.95
C ALA A 227 -2.22 -22.56 -7.30
N GLY A 228 -2.95 -22.10 -6.28
CA GLY A 228 -4.11 -21.21 -6.46
C GLY A 228 -3.70 -19.87 -7.08
N GLY A 229 -2.65 -19.25 -6.56
CA GLY A 229 -2.15 -17.97 -7.02
C GLY A 229 -1.64 -18.00 -8.45
N GLY A 230 -0.91 -19.06 -8.85
CA GLY A 230 -0.49 -19.24 -10.24
C GLY A 230 -1.67 -19.31 -11.21
N THR A 231 -2.72 -20.05 -10.85
CA THR A 231 -3.95 -20.17 -11.65
C THR A 231 -4.69 -18.83 -11.76
N SER A 232 -4.76 -18.09 -10.65
CA SER A 232 -5.38 -16.77 -10.57
C SER A 232 -4.63 -15.70 -11.39
N ILE A 233 -3.30 -15.73 -11.40
CA ILE A 233 -2.48 -14.85 -12.22
C ILE A 233 -2.74 -15.13 -13.71
N VAL A 234 -2.77 -16.41 -14.10
CA VAL A 234 -3.04 -16.80 -15.50
C VAL A 234 -4.43 -16.33 -15.95
N GLY A 235 -5.47 -16.55 -15.14
CA GLY A 235 -6.81 -16.10 -15.47
C GLY A 235 -6.90 -14.57 -15.61
N THR A 236 -6.31 -13.82 -14.66
CA THR A 236 -6.27 -12.36 -14.73
C THR A 236 -5.51 -11.84 -15.97
N GLN A 237 -4.41 -12.51 -16.36
CA GLN A 237 -3.71 -12.18 -17.61
C GLN A 237 -4.56 -12.44 -18.85
N MET A 238 -5.25 -13.58 -18.90
CA MET A 238 -6.16 -13.92 -19.99
C MET A 238 -7.27 -12.88 -20.13
N TYR A 239 -7.84 -12.42 -19.01
CA TYR A 239 -8.86 -11.36 -18.99
C TYR A 239 -8.33 -10.05 -19.59
N ILE A 240 -7.15 -9.60 -19.15
CA ILE A 240 -6.54 -8.35 -19.66
C ILE A 240 -6.24 -8.48 -21.15
N ALA A 241 -5.69 -9.62 -21.59
CA ALA A 241 -5.41 -9.87 -22.99
C ALA A 241 -6.68 -9.89 -23.85
N ALA A 242 -7.77 -10.48 -23.34
CA ALA A 242 -9.06 -10.50 -24.03
C ALA A 242 -9.64 -9.08 -24.17
N ASN A 243 -9.59 -8.27 -23.10
CA ASN A 243 -10.05 -6.88 -23.15
C ASN A 243 -9.22 -6.02 -24.12
N ASN A 244 -7.90 -6.20 -24.16
CA ASN A 244 -7.05 -5.48 -25.10
C ASN A 244 -7.38 -5.84 -26.56
N ARG A 245 -7.63 -7.13 -26.84
CA ARG A 245 -8.07 -7.58 -28.18
C ARG A 245 -9.45 -7.04 -28.55
N ALA A 246 -10.38 -6.99 -27.60
CA ALA A 246 -11.70 -6.40 -27.83
C ALA A 246 -11.60 -4.90 -28.15
N ALA A 247 -10.77 -4.16 -27.40
CA ALA A 247 -10.50 -2.75 -27.67
C ALA A 247 -9.81 -2.53 -29.04
N GLU A 248 -8.86 -3.40 -29.41
CA GLU A 248 -8.25 -3.37 -30.75
C GLU A 248 -9.29 -3.62 -31.85
N ALA A 249 -10.21 -4.58 -31.65
CA ALA A 249 -11.28 -4.86 -32.61
C ALA A 249 -12.27 -3.68 -32.74
N GLU A 250 -12.62 -3.02 -31.63
CA GLU A 250 -13.43 -1.80 -31.65
C GLU A 250 -12.74 -0.66 -32.41
N LEU A 251 -11.43 -0.48 -32.23
CA LEU A 251 -10.65 0.50 -33.00
C LEU A 251 -10.62 0.18 -34.50
N VAL A 252 -10.44 -1.10 -34.88
CA VAL A 252 -10.47 -1.53 -36.27
C VAL A 252 -11.87 -1.32 -36.88
N GLN A 253 -12.93 -1.64 -36.14
CA GLN A 253 -14.31 -1.43 -36.58
C GLN A 253 -14.64 0.06 -36.72
N ALA A 254 -14.19 0.89 -35.78
CA ALA A 254 -14.34 2.35 -35.88
C ALA A 254 -13.56 2.93 -37.07
N GLY A 255 -12.35 2.42 -37.34
CA GLY A 255 -11.58 2.77 -38.53
C GLY A 255 -12.28 2.37 -39.84
N SER A 256 -12.81 1.15 -39.92
CA SER A 256 -13.59 0.70 -41.07
C SER A 256 -14.85 1.54 -41.29
N ASN A 257 -15.54 1.94 -40.22
CA ASN A 257 -16.72 2.80 -40.31
C ASN A 257 -16.35 4.20 -40.81
N ARG A 258 -15.20 4.73 -40.35
CA ARG A 258 -14.64 6.00 -40.82
C ARG A 258 -14.36 5.97 -42.32
N ASP A 259 -13.70 4.92 -42.81
CA ASP A 259 -13.39 4.77 -44.25
C ASP A 259 -14.67 4.74 -45.10
N VAL A 260 -15.72 4.07 -44.62
CA VAL A 260 -17.03 4.06 -45.28
C VAL A 260 -17.67 5.44 -45.31
N LEU A 261 -17.63 6.19 -44.21
CA LEU A 261 -18.17 7.55 -44.14
C LEU A 261 -17.39 8.51 -45.06
N GLU A 262 -16.07 8.44 -45.09
CA GLU A 262 -15.22 9.25 -45.98
C GLU A 262 -15.51 8.92 -47.47
N MET A 263 -15.74 7.65 -47.80
CA MET A 263 -16.14 7.22 -49.14
C MET A 263 -17.52 7.78 -49.52
N GLN A 264 -18.50 7.74 -48.61
CA GLN A 264 -19.84 8.28 -48.83
C GLN A 264 -19.82 9.80 -49.03
N ILE A 265 -19.07 10.53 -48.21
CA ILE A 265 -18.88 11.98 -48.36
C ILE A 265 -18.28 12.31 -49.73
N THR A 266 -17.28 11.54 -50.16
CA THR A 266 -16.65 11.72 -51.47
C THR A 266 -17.64 11.50 -52.61
N ASP A 267 -18.49 10.47 -52.50
CA ASP A 267 -19.54 10.21 -53.49
C ASP A 267 -20.58 11.34 -53.53
N TRP A 268 -21.07 11.79 -52.37
CA TRP A 268 -22.03 12.90 -52.29
C TRP A 268 -21.45 14.21 -52.82
N ARG A 269 -20.16 14.49 -52.59
CA ARG A 269 -19.49 15.64 -53.20
C ARG A 269 -19.45 15.54 -54.73
N ARG A 270 -19.19 14.35 -55.26
CA ARG A 270 -19.24 14.09 -56.72
C ARG A 270 -20.63 14.29 -57.30
N GLN A 271 -21.67 13.86 -56.58
CA GLN A 271 -23.06 14.11 -56.95
C GLN A 271 -23.41 15.60 -56.90
N LEU A 272 -22.87 16.32 -55.92
CA LEU A 272 -23.05 17.77 -55.76
C LEU A 272 -22.39 18.55 -56.91
N GLU A 273 -21.19 18.16 -57.35
CA GLU A 273 -20.51 18.74 -58.52
C GLU A 273 -21.30 18.57 -59.83
N GLY A 274 -22.15 17.55 -59.93
CA GLY A 274 -23.05 17.35 -61.06
C GLY A 274 -24.24 18.30 -61.11
N ILE A 275 -24.50 19.06 -60.04
CA ILE A 275 -25.57 20.06 -59.98
C ILE A 275 -24.99 21.44 -60.33
N PRO A 276 -25.57 22.18 -61.30
CA PRO A 276 -25.08 23.51 -61.66
C PRO A 276 -25.00 24.46 -60.45
N PRO A 277 -23.91 25.24 -60.28
CA PRO A 277 -23.77 26.15 -59.14
C PRO A 277 -24.79 27.29 -59.17
N GLU A 278 -25.29 27.60 -60.37
CA GLU A 278 -26.27 28.65 -60.71
C GLU A 278 -27.71 28.35 -60.20
N THR A 279 -27.97 27.17 -59.62
CA THR A 279 -29.32 26.82 -59.11
C THR A 279 -29.75 27.81 -58.02
N ARG A 280 -30.91 28.44 -58.21
CA ARG A 280 -31.52 29.35 -57.23
C ARG A 280 -31.88 28.60 -55.94
N SER A 281 -31.99 29.31 -54.82
CA SER A 281 -32.35 28.71 -53.52
C SER A 281 -33.74 28.07 -53.56
N VAL A 282 -33.93 27.02 -52.77
CA VAL A 282 -35.23 26.32 -52.64
C VAL A 282 -36.33 27.31 -52.25
N GLU A 283 -36.08 28.14 -51.23
CA GLU A 283 -37.04 29.15 -50.76
C GLU A 283 -37.40 30.17 -51.85
N GLY A 284 -36.43 30.61 -52.65
CA GLY A 284 -36.67 31.55 -53.76
C GLY A 284 -37.46 30.94 -54.91
N LEU A 285 -37.23 29.66 -55.21
CA LEU A 285 -37.96 28.92 -56.26
C LEU A 285 -39.39 28.56 -55.83
N GLU A 286 -39.58 28.19 -54.56
CA GLU A 286 -40.92 27.94 -53.99
C GLU A 286 -41.77 29.21 -53.98
N ALA A 287 -41.19 30.35 -53.57
CA ALA A 287 -41.88 31.64 -53.62
C ALA A 287 -42.26 32.05 -55.05
N TYR A 288 -41.36 31.82 -56.02
CA TYR A 288 -41.63 32.08 -57.44
C TYR A 288 -42.76 31.19 -57.99
N LEU A 289 -42.71 29.88 -57.70
CA LEU A 289 -43.72 28.93 -58.17
C LEU A 289 -45.09 29.22 -57.55
N ALA A 290 -45.15 29.52 -56.25
CA ALA A 290 -46.38 29.89 -55.56
C ALA A 290 -47.03 31.14 -56.16
N GLU A 291 -46.23 32.14 -56.53
CA GLU A 291 -46.72 33.36 -57.18
C GLU A 291 -47.21 33.07 -58.61
N VAL A 292 -46.51 32.22 -59.37
CA VAL A 292 -46.92 31.83 -60.73
C VAL A 292 -48.21 30.99 -60.72
N GLU A 293 -48.38 30.12 -59.72
CA GLU A 293 -49.61 29.36 -59.49
C GLU A 293 -50.77 30.27 -59.10
N ARG A 294 -50.54 31.25 -58.20
CA ARG A 294 -51.53 32.27 -57.81
C ARG A 294 -52.03 33.09 -58.99
N VAL A 295 -51.14 33.42 -59.93
CA VAL A 295 -51.45 34.19 -61.14
C VAL A 295 -51.95 33.30 -62.29
N GLY A 296 -51.96 31.97 -62.13
CA GLY A 296 -52.53 31.01 -63.09
C GLY A 296 -51.70 30.80 -64.36
N ARG A 297 -50.38 31.06 -64.33
CA ARG A 297 -49.48 31.00 -65.51
C ARG A 297 -48.69 29.68 -65.61
N THR A 298 -49.28 28.58 -65.17
CA THR A 298 -48.64 27.26 -65.03
C THR A 298 -48.29 26.56 -66.36
N HIS A 299 -48.83 27.02 -67.49
CA HIS A 299 -48.53 26.44 -68.80
C HIS A 299 -47.27 27.02 -69.47
N GLN A 300 -46.66 28.06 -68.90
CA GLN A 300 -45.53 28.75 -69.52
C GLN A 300 -44.22 27.98 -69.30
N LYS A 301 -43.32 28.01 -70.28
CA LYS A 301 -42.00 27.36 -70.19
C LYS A 301 -41.20 27.74 -68.92
N PRO A 302 -41.16 29.01 -68.48
CA PRO A 302 -40.45 29.41 -67.26
C PRO A 302 -40.94 28.70 -65.99
N TYR A 303 -42.22 28.32 -65.93
CA TYR A 303 -42.77 27.58 -64.80
C TYR A 303 -42.22 26.14 -64.74
N ARG A 304 -42.15 25.45 -65.88
CA ARG A 304 -41.58 24.10 -65.97
C ARG A 304 -40.08 24.10 -65.67
N ASP A 305 -39.36 25.09 -66.18
CA ASP A 305 -37.92 25.25 -65.92
C ASP A 305 -37.68 25.50 -64.42
N ALA A 306 -38.48 26.35 -63.77
CA ALA A 306 -38.41 26.58 -62.32
C ALA A 306 -38.76 25.34 -61.47
N GLN A 307 -39.68 24.48 -61.91
CA GLN A 307 -39.96 23.21 -61.23
C GLN A 307 -38.78 22.22 -61.32
N ASN A 308 -38.11 22.16 -62.47
CA ASN A 308 -36.91 21.33 -62.65
C ASN A 308 -35.74 21.86 -61.81
N GLU A 309 -35.54 23.17 -61.79
CA GLU A 309 -34.54 23.83 -60.94
C GLU A 309 -34.84 23.62 -59.45
N LEU A 310 -36.11 23.65 -59.02
CA LEU A 310 -36.48 23.36 -57.63
C LEU A 310 -36.12 21.93 -57.23
N GLY A 311 -36.35 20.97 -58.12
CA GLY A 311 -35.96 19.58 -57.91
C GLY A 311 -34.45 19.39 -57.76
N LEU A 312 -33.64 20.17 -58.48
CA LEU A 312 -32.19 20.18 -58.35
C LEU A 312 -31.73 20.90 -57.07
N ALA A 313 -32.34 22.03 -56.74
CA ALA A 313 -32.04 22.80 -55.54
C ALA A 313 -32.32 21.99 -54.26
N ARG A 314 -33.45 21.27 -54.19
CA ARG A 314 -33.75 20.39 -53.05
C ARG A 314 -32.77 19.22 -52.90
N ARG A 315 -32.31 18.64 -54.02
CA ARG A 315 -31.27 17.59 -53.98
C ARG A 315 -29.93 18.15 -53.51
N ARG A 316 -29.58 19.37 -53.93
CA ARG A 316 -28.38 20.07 -53.49
C ARG A 316 -28.40 20.29 -51.98
N ASP A 317 -29.50 20.80 -51.44
CA ASP A 317 -29.67 21.03 -50.00
C ASP A 317 -29.63 19.72 -49.20
N ASP A 318 -30.29 18.64 -49.68
CA ASP A 318 -30.24 17.32 -49.04
C ASP A 318 -28.81 16.72 -49.03
N LEU A 319 -28.09 16.80 -50.15
CA LEU A 319 -26.69 16.34 -50.23
C LEU A 319 -25.77 17.15 -49.33
N GLN A 320 -25.95 18.46 -49.27
CA GLN A 320 -25.18 19.34 -48.40
C GLN A 320 -25.43 19.01 -46.92
N ALA A 321 -26.69 18.82 -46.53
CA ALA A 321 -27.06 18.42 -45.18
C ALA A 321 -26.46 17.05 -44.78
N ARG A 322 -26.46 16.07 -45.70
CA ARG A 322 -25.82 14.75 -45.47
C ARG A 322 -24.31 14.86 -45.30
N ILE A 323 -23.65 15.67 -46.13
CA ILE A 323 -22.21 15.92 -46.04
C ILE A 323 -21.88 16.58 -44.70
N ASP A 324 -22.64 17.59 -44.29
CA ASP A 324 -22.40 18.32 -43.04
C ASP A 324 -22.64 17.43 -41.80
N ALA A 325 -23.69 16.60 -41.82
CA ALA A 325 -23.96 15.62 -40.77
C ALA A 325 -22.84 14.56 -40.65
N ALA A 326 -22.39 13.99 -41.77
CA ALA A 326 -21.32 13.00 -41.77
C ALA A 326 -19.95 13.61 -41.38
N ASN A 327 -19.67 14.87 -41.76
CA ASN A 327 -18.48 15.57 -41.28
C ASN A 327 -18.55 15.83 -39.76
N ALA A 328 -19.72 16.14 -39.21
CA ALA A 328 -19.91 16.32 -37.77
C ALA A 328 -19.66 15.02 -36.99
N GLU A 329 -20.03 13.87 -37.57
CA GLU A 329 -19.74 12.53 -37.04
C GLU A 329 -18.23 12.21 -37.08
N LEU A 330 -17.54 12.52 -38.20
CA LEU A 330 -16.09 12.36 -38.33
C LEU A 330 -15.28 13.24 -37.38
N LEU A 331 -15.77 14.44 -37.08
CA LEU A 331 -15.13 15.39 -36.16
C LEU A 331 -15.38 15.06 -34.67
N GLY A 332 -16.15 14.01 -34.37
CA GLY A 332 -16.48 13.63 -32.99
C GLY A 332 -17.42 14.62 -32.28
N THR A 333 -18.09 15.47 -33.06
CA THR A 333 -19.07 16.47 -32.57
C THR A 333 -20.52 16.00 -32.70
N GLY A 334 -20.75 14.89 -33.41
CA GLY A 334 -22.02 14.15 -33.45
C GLY A 334 -22.16 13.18 -32.28
N SER A 335 -23.36 12.60 -32.11
CA SER A 335 -23.77 11.73 -30.98
C SER A 335 -22.99 10.42 -30.80
N GLY A 336 -21.94 10.17 -31.60
CA GLY A 336 -21.09 9.00 -31.53
C GLY A 336 -19.79 9.32 -30.79
N ASP A 337 -19.85 9.35 -29.47
CA ASP A 337 -18.70 9.47 -28.59
C ASP A 337 -17.90 8.14 -28.62
N ILE A 338 -17.10 7.91 -29.66
CA ILE A 338 -16.44 6.61 -29.88
C ILE A 338 -14.92 6.66 -29.66
N LEU A 339 -14.23 7.82 -29.70
CA LEU A 339 -12.82 7.78 -30.13
C LEU A 339 -11.76 8.43 -29.24
N VAL A 340 -12.07 8.97 -28.04
CA VAL A 340 -11.02 9.64 -27.24
C VAL A 340 -10.53 8.84 -26.02
N GLN A 341 -11.24 7.79 -25.58
CA GLN A 341 -10.85 7.08 -24.35
C GLN A 341 -9.97 5.83 -24.52
N ALA A 342 -9.78 5.32 -25.74
CA ALA A 342 -9.02 4.08 -25.95
C ALA A 342 -7.50 4.28 -26.08
N GLN A 343 -7.01 5.49 -26.37
CA GLN A 343 -5.66 5.67 -26.92
C GLN A 343 -4.52 5.83 -25.89
N THR A 344 -4.79 5.77 -24.58
CA THR A 344 -3.72 5.89 -23.57
C THR A 344 -3.91 4.94 -22.40
N ARG A 345 -3.73 3.64 -22.64
CA ARG A 345 -3.39 2.66 -21.60
C ARG A 345 -2.05 2.00 -21.85
N THR A 346 -0.98 2.79 -21.84
CA THR A 346 0.39 2.30 -21.62
C THR A 346 0.73 2.54 -20.15
N SER A 347 1.13 1.55 -19.36
CA SER A 347 2.56 1.18 -19.33
C SER A 347 2.88 -0.08 -18.51
N ILE A 348 1.87 -0.81 -18.03
CA ILE A 348 2.11 -1.96 -17.14
C ILE A 348 1.80 -3.26 -17.89
N PRO A 349 2.77 -4.19 -18.02
CA PRO A 349 2.49 -5.51 -18.55
C PRO A 349 1.36 -6.19 -17.77
N GLY A 350 0.38 -6.78 -18.46
CA GLY A 350 -0.77 -7.42 -17.81
C GLY A 350 -0.37 -8.49 -16.78
N TRP A 351 0.77 -9.16 -17.00
CA TRP A 351 1.33 -10.11 -16.04
C TRP A 351 1.78 -9.48 -14.73
N PHE A 352 2.33 -8.26 -14.77
CA PHE A 352 2.77 -7.53 -13.59
C PHE A 352 1.56 -7.06 -12.78
N PHE A 353 0.53 -6.54 -13.45
CA PHE A 353 -0.70 -6.15 -12.78
C PHE A 353 -1.43 -7.34 -12.15
N ALA A 354 -1.51 -8.48 -12.87
CA ALA A 354 -2.05 -9.72 -12.33
C ALA A 354 -1.28 -10.20 -11.09
N LEU A 355 0.05 -10.15 -11.14
CA LEU A 355 0.91 -10.52 -10.01
C LEU A 355 0.73 -9.57 -8.81
N MET A 356 0.63 -8.27 -9.05
CA MET A 356 0.37 -7.29 -7.98
C MET A 356 -1.01 -7.47 -7.36
N LEU A 357 -2.04 -7.64 -8.18
CA LEU A 357 -3.39 -7.94 -7.69
C LEU A 357 -3.40 -9.20 -6.84
N GLU A 358 -2.72 -10.27 -7.28
CA GLU A 358 -2.64 -11.50 -6.50
C GLU A 358 -1.90 -11.30 -5.17
N LEU A 359 -0.80 -10.54 -5.17
CA LEU A 359 -0.04 -10.20 -3.95
C LEU A 359 -0.90 -9.42 -2.94
N PHE A 360 -1.60 -8.38 -3.39
CA PHE A 360 -2.47 -7.61 -2.50
C PHE A 360 -3.71 -8.39 -2.05
N SER A 361 -4.31 -9.16 -2.97
CA SER A 361 -5.47 -10.01 -2.70
C SER A 361 -5.19 -11.13 -1.72
N SER A 362 -4.02 -11.76 -1.81
CA SER A 362 -3.68 -12.95 -1.02
C SER A 362 -2.81 -12.64 0.19
N GLN A 363 -1.76 -11.83 0.07
CA GLN A 363 -0.87 -11.55 1.20
C GLN A 363 -1.39 -10.40 2.07
N GLY A 364 -1.91 -9.33 1.45
CA GLY A 364 -2.43 -8.17 2.18
C GLY A 364 -3.60 -8.52 3.11
N THR A 365 -4.59 -9.23 2.58
CA THR A 365 -5.70 -9.76 3.38
C THR A 365 -5.26 -10.72 4.47
N SER A 366 -4.38 -11.69 4.15
CA SER A 366 -3.97 -12.70 5.11
C SER A 366 -3.17 -12.11 6.26
N ILE A 367 -2.27 -11.15 6.00
CA ILE A 367 -1.52 -10.44 7.04
C ILE A 367 -2.49 -9.63 7.92
N GLY A 368 -3.42 -8.89 7.32
CA GLY A 368 -4.43 -8.12 8.06
C GLY A 368 -5.31 -9.00 8.94
N LEU A 369 -5.80 -10.12 8.41
CA LEU A 369 -6.64 -11.08 9.13
C LEU A 369 -5.88 -11.76 10.28
N VAL A 370 -4.66 -12.24 10.03
CA VAL A 370 -3.85 -12.91 11.05
C VAL A 370 -3.40 -11.93 12.13
N ALA A 371 -3.05 -10.69 11.77
CA ALA A 371 -2.74 -9.65 12.74
C ALA A 371 -3.92 -9.38 13.70
N LEU A 372 -5.14 -9.24 13.17
CA LEU A 372 -6.35 -9.10 13.98
C LEU A 372 -6.60 -10.33 14.87
N LEU A 373 -6.45 -11.54 14.32
CA LEU A 373 -6.62 -12.77 15.09
C LEU A 373 -5.60 -12.90 16.22
N ILE A 374 -4.33 -12.50 16.02
CA ILE A 374 -3.30 -12.52 17.07
C ILE A 374 -3.58 -11.43 18.12
N LEU A 375 -3.98 -10.23 17.71
CA LEU A 375 -4.27 -9.09 18.59
C LEU A 375 -5.46 -9.35 19.52
N TYR A 376 -6.52 -10.00 19.01
CA TYR A 376 -7.78 -10.18 19.73
C TYR A 376 -8.00 -11.63 20.22
N GLY A 377 -7.43 -12.65 19.56
CA GLY A 377 -7.59 -14.06 19.93
C GLY A 377 -6.70 -14.53 21.09
N ARG A 378 -5.56 -13.88 21.32
CA ARG A 378 -4.61 -14.24 22.39
C ARG A 378 -5.12 -13.94 23.81
N ASN A 379 -6.16 -13.11 23.93
CA ASN A 379 -6.81 -12.81 25.22
C ASN A 379 -7.75 -13.93 25.69
N HIS A 380 -8.37 -14.70 24.78
CA HIS A 380 -9.33 -15.74 25.18
C HIS A 380 -8.67 -17.05 25.64
N VAL A 381 -7.46 -17.37 25.16
CA VAL A 381 -6.74 -18.59 25.56
C VAL A 381 -6.15 -18.44 26.97
N ASN A 382 -5.69 -17.24 27.33
CA ASN A 382 -5.13 -16.99 28.67
C ASN A 382 -6.20 -16.72 29.74
N ALA A 383 -7.38 -16.21 29.36
CA ALA A 383 -8.50 -16.04 30.30
C ALA A 383 -9.04 -17.38 30.85
N ALA A 384 -8.97 -18.45 30.05
CA ALA A 384 -9.37 -19.79 30.49
C ALA A 384 -8.34 -20.46 31.41
N ALA A 385 -7.07 -20.05 31.35
CA ALA A 385 -6.02 -20.59 32.22
C ALA A 385 -6.06 -19.99 33.64
N ASP A 386 -6.47 -18.73 33.77
CA ASP A 386 -6.58 -18.06 35.08
C ASP A 386 -7.87 -18.42 35.83
N SER A 387 -8.92 -18.91 35.15
CA SER A 387 -10.18 -19.32 35.78
C SER A 387 -10.15 -20.73 36.39
N VAL A 388 -9.11 -21.53 36.15
CA VAL A 388 -8.98 -22.90 36.70
C VAL A 388 -8.13 -22.93 37.98
N ASN A 389 -7.45 -21.83 38.32
CA ASN A 389 -6.62 -21.70 39.53
C ASN A 389 -7.14 -20.65 40.53
N SER A 390 -8.45 -20.34 40.52
CA SER A 390 -9.09 -19.51 41.54
C SER A 390 -9.91 -20.32 42.53
#